data_AF-V5GR52-F1
#
_entry.id   AF-V5GR52-F1
#
_cell.length_a   1.000
_cell.length_b   1.000
_cell.length_c   1.000
_cell.angle_alpha   90.00
_cell.angle_beta   90.00
_cell.angle_gamma   90.00
#
_symmetry.space_group_name_H-M   'P 1'
#
loop_
_entity.id
_entity.type
_entity.pdbx_description
1 polymer ?
#
loop_
_entity_poly.entity_id
_entity_poly.type
_entity_poly.pdbx_seq_one_letter_code
_entity_poly.pdbx_strand_id
1 'polypeptide(L)'
;ATSCESDTECAAGQRCVLHGNYSRRANCEVYRTCITVTSDGCTCNSGYACYLKDCQEAPFECLLLEDSNTRCGGSEGPRCASNEICGYRRTGITCIKCPCYGTDQAVCVPRDPQKVCHPSAMVQVERRGSTGYVCKQCASHASVLTAGSRQPTD
;
A
#
# COMPACT_ATOMS: atom_id res chain seq x y z
N ALA A 1 -17.04 -9.22 8.55
CA ALA A 1 -15.65 -9.66 8.80
C ALA A 1 -15.47 -9.76 10.30
N THR A 2 -14.93 -10.88 10.79
CA THR A 2 -14.63 -11.06 12.23
C THR A 2 -13.35 -10.29 12.54
N SER A 3 -13.39 -9.41 13.53
CA SER A 3 -12.16 -8.77 14.02
C SER A 3 -11.29 -9.78 14.74
N CYS A 4 -9.97 -9.68 14.60
CA CYS A 4 -9.00 -10.56 15.23
C CYS A 4 -7.78 -9.78 15.74
N GLU A 5 -7.03 -10.37 16.66
CA GLU A 5 -5.68 -9.94 17.05
C GLU A 5 -4.60 -10.93 16.59
N SER A 6 -4.99 -12.19 16.31
CA SER A 6 -4.11 -13.27 15.86
C SER A 6 -4.81 -14.26 14.93
N ASP A 7 -4.03 -15.04 14.16
CA ASP A 7 -4.55 -16.01 13.17
C ASP A 7 -5.44 -17.09 13.78
N THR A 8 -5.31 -17.38 15.08
CA THR A 8 -6.08 -18.41 15.78
C THR A 8 -7.55 -18.05 15.94
N GLU A 9 -7.89 -16.77 15.79
CA GLU A 9 -9.26 -16.26 15.84
C GLU A 9 -9.99 -16.40 14.49
N CYS A 10 -9.29 -16.90 13.46
CA CYS A 10 -9.80 -16.98 12.10
C CYS A 10 -10.18 -18.41 11.68
N ALA A 11 -11.16 -18.51 10.79
CA ALA A 11 -11.59 -19.80 10.25
C ALA A 11 -10.48 -20.44 9.39
N ALA A 12 -10.54 -21.77 9.19
CA ALA A 12 -9.58 -22.47 8.36
C ALA A 12 -9.49 -21.84 6.94
N GLY A 13 -8.27 -21.53 6.50
CA GLY A 13 -8.01 -20.82 5.23
C GLY A 13 -8.07 -19.29 5.34
N GLN A 14 -8.27 -18.75 6.54
CA GLN A 14 -8.17 -17.32 6.84
C GLN A 14 -6.98 -17.05 7.77
N ARG A 15 -6.51 -15.80 7.77
CA ARG A 15 -5.54 -15.28 8.73
C ARG A 15 -5.93 -13.89 9.16
N CYS A 16 -5.36 -13.47 10.27
CA CYS A 16 -5.58 -12.18 10.85
C CYS A 16 -4.70 -11.13 10.16
N VAL A 17 -5.29 -10.38 9.22
CA VAL A 17 -4.55 -9.41 8.41
C VAL A 17 -4.55 -8.06 9.10
N LEU A 18 -3.37 -7.65 9.58
CA LEU A 18 -3.11 -6.33 10.17
C LEU A 18 -3.19 -5.25 9.07
N HIS A 19 -4.21 -4.40 9.15
CA HIS A 19 -4.38 -3.25 8.24
C HIS A 19 -3.44 -2.12 8.66
N GLY A 20 -2.70 -1.56 7.69
CA GLY A 20 -1.57 -0.65 7.92
C GLY A 20 -1.87 0.71 8.58
N ASN A 21 -3.10 1.01 9.03
CA ASN A 21 -3.31 2.12 9.97
C ASN A 21 -4.71 2.20 10.63
N TYR A 22 -4.70 2.26 11.98
CA TYR A 22 -5.67 2.86 12.92
C TYR A 22 -6.91 2.11 13.43
N SER A 23 -7.22 0.89 13.00
CA SER A 23 -8.03 0.01 13.86
C SER A 23 -7.10 -0.86 14.68
N ARG A 24 -7.26 -0.91 16.01
CA ARG A 24 -6.67 -1.98 16.86
C ARG A 24 -7.28 -3.36 16.55
N ARG A 25 -7.92 -3.51 15.39
CA ARG A 25 -8.76 -4.63 15.01
C ARG A 25 -8.31 -5.01 13.61
N ALA A 26 -7.53 -6.08 13.51
CA ALA A 26 -7.34 -6.78 12.26
C ALA A 26 -8.64 -7.52 11.92
N ASN A 27 -8.74 -8.06 10.70
CA ASN A 27 -9.88 -8.88 10.30
C ASN A 27 -9.41 -10.24 9.81
N CYS A 28 -10.22 -11.25 10.06
CA CYS A 28 -10.06 -12.55 9.44
C CYS A 28 -10.41 -12.45 7.97
N GLU A 29 -9.38 -12.50 7.14
CA GLU A 29 -9.49 -12.45 5.69
C GLU A 29 -8.96 -13.75 5.11
N VAL A 30 -9.49 -14.15 3.95
CA VAL A 30 -8.96 -15.31 3.23
C VAL A 30 -7.51 -15.00 2.88
N TYR A 31 -6.61 -15.74 3.52
CA TYR A 31 -5.18 -15.48 3.44
C TYR A 31 -4.61 -16.26 2.27
N ARG A 32 -4.10 -15.53 1.27
CA ARG A 32 -3.62 -16.13 0.02
C ARG A 32 -2.18 -15.71 -0.20
N THR A 33 -1.26 -16.52 0.34
CA THR A 33 0.18 -16.30 0.28
C THR A 33 0.74 -16.34 -1.14
N CYS A 34 1.94 -15.79 -1.27
CA CYS A 34 2.91 -16.24 -2.27
C CYS A 34 3.05 -17.77 -2.21
N ILE A 35 2.86 -18.43 -3.35
CA ILE A 35 3.11 -19.87 -3.53
C ILE A 35 4.60 -20.17 -3.35
N THR A 36 5.45 -19.27 -3.82
CA THR A 36 6.91 -19.36 -3.66
C THR A 36 7.47 -17.95 -3.59
N VAL A 37 8.44 -17.71 -2.70
CA VAL A 37 9.21 -16.47 -2.63
C VAL A 37 10.66 -16.81 -2.93
N THR A 38 11.24 -16.13 -3.90
CA THR A 38 12.66 -16.21 -4.28
C THR A 38 13.34 -14.89 -3.97
N SER A 39 14.66 -14.79 -4.15
CA SER A 39 15.37 -13.51 -4.03
C SER A 39 14.83 -12.44 -4.99
N ASP A 40 14.26 -12.86 -6.12
CA ASP A 40 13.98 -11.98 -7.26
C ASP A 40 12.47 -11.78 -7.47
N GLY A 41 11.61 -12.42 -6.67
CA GLY A 41 10.17 -12.34 -6.87
C GLY A 41 9.35 -13.34 -6.08
N CYS A 42 8.04 -13.29 -6.28
CA CYS A 42 7.08 -14.25 -5.73
C CYS A 42 6.13 -14.79 -6.79
N THR A 43 5.74 -16.05 -6.65
CA THR A 43 4.68 -16.67 -7.45
C THR A 43 3.37 -16.56 -6.70
N CYS A 44 2.31 -16.11 -7.36
CA CYS A 44 1.00 -15.92 -6.76
C CYS A 44 -0.03 -16.90 -7.33
N ASN A 45 -1.11 -17.13 -6.58
CA ASN A 45 -2.28 -17.84 -7.11
C ASN A 45 -2.87 -17.08 -8.32
N SER A 46 -3.56 -17.80 -9.20
CA SER A 46 -4.23 -17.22 -10.38
C SER A 46 -5.10 -16.02 -9.97
N GLY A 47 -4.94 -14.90 -10.69
CA GLY A 47 -5.64 -13.64 -10.43
C GLY A 47 -4.93 -12.69 -9.46
N TYR A 48 -3.80 -13.07 -8.87
CA TYR A 48 -3.03 -12.21 -7.96
C TYR A 48 -1.70 -11.81 -8.61
N ALA A 49 -1.25 -10.59 -8.32
CA ALA A 49 0.04 -10.06 -8.76
C ALA A 49 1.03 -9.98 -7.59
N CYS A 50 2.31 -10.21 -7.89
CA CYS A 50 3.40 -10.10 -6.93
C CYS A 50 3.86 -8.64 -6.81
N TYR A 51 3.97 -8.13 -5.59
CA TYR A 51 4.45 -6.78 -5.30
C TYR A 51 5.65 -6.82 -4.35
N LEU A 52 6.67 -6.01 -4.65
CA LEU A 52 7.88 -5.85 -3.84
C LEU A 52 7.66 -4.77 -2.77
N LYS A 53 7.79 -5.13 -1.50
CA LYS A 53 7.85 -4.24 -0.34
C LYS A 53 9.30 -3.99 0.07
N ASP A 54 9.56 -2.82 0.62
CA ASP A 54 10.83 -2.51 1.31
C ASP A 54 10.87 -3.18 2.69
N CYS A 55 10.92 -4.51 2.72
CA CYS A 55 10.88 -5.32 3.95
C CYS A 55 11.94 -6.42 3.92
N GLN A 56 12.85 -6.44 4.89
CA GLN A 56 13.95 -7.42 4.90
C GLN A 56 13.46 -8.87 5.07
N GLU A 57 12.49 -9.09 5.95
CA GLU A 57 12.01 -10.46 6.27
C GLU A 57 10.94 -10.97 5.30
N ALA A 58 10.15 -10.07 4.71
CA ALA A 58 9.05 -10.40 3.82
C ALA A 58 8.95 -9.42 2.65
N PRO A 59 9.93 -9.41 1.73
CA PRO A 59 10.03 -8.41 0.67
C PRO A 59 8.94 -8.53 -0.39
N PHE A 60 8.13 -9.60 -0.39
CA PHE A 60 7.10 -9.79 -1.40
C PHE A 60 5.72 -10.05 -0.80
N GLU A 61 4.69 -9.64 -1.52
CA GLU A 61 3.29 -9.96 -1.22
C GLU A 61 2.50 -10.23 -2.50
N CYS A 62 1.51 -11.12 -2.41
CA CYS A 62 0.56 -11.37 -3.49
C CYS A 62 -0.76 -10.64 -3.20
N LEU A 63 -1.15 -9.72 -4.09
CA LEU A 63 -2.38 -8.94 -3.95
C LEU A 63 -3.19 -8.98 -5.25
N LEU A 64 -4.51 -8.88 -5.10
CA LEU A 64 -5.41 -8.51 -6.19
C LEU A 64 -5.77 -7.04 -5.96
N LEU A 65 -5.29 -6.18 -6.85
CA LEU A 65 -5.60 -4.75 -6.86
C LEU A 65 -6.36 -4.44 -8.15
N GLU A 66 -7.57 -3.89 -8.03
CA GLU A 66 -8.46 -3.61 -9.17
C GLU A 66 -8.06 -2.34 -9.93
N ASP A 67 -7.62 -1.31 -9.21
CA ASP A 67 -7.13 -0.05 -9.79
C ASP A 67 -5.74 0.29 -9.25
N SER A 68 -4.78 0.40 -10.15
CA SER A 68 -3.41 0.83 -9.86
C SER A 68 -2.94 1.93 -10.82
N ASN A 69 -3.84 2.54 -11.59
CA ASN A 69 -3.44 3.49 -12.61
C ASN A 69 -2.99 4.82 -12.01
N THR A 70 -3.67 5.28 -10.95
CA THR A 70 -3.46 6.61 -10.38
C THR A 70 -2.38 6.69 -9.29
N ARG A 71 -1.71 5.57 -9.00
CA ARG A 71 -0.66 5.48 -7.98
C ARG A 71 0.67 6.04 -8.48
N CYS A 72 1.65 6.17 -7.58
CA CYS A 72 3.03 6.41 -7.99
C CYS A 72 3.56 5.28 -8.89
N GLY A 73 3.97 5.63 -10.11
CA GLY A 73 4.42 4.68 -11.14
C GLY A 73 3.28 4.05 -11.96
N GLY A 74 2.02 4.37 -11.66
CA GLY A 74 0.89 3.98 -12.50
C GLY A 74 0.78 4.86 -13.76
N SER A 75 0.04 4.38 -14.76
CA SER A 75 -0.13 5.05 -16.06
C SER A 75 -0.80 6.41 -15.97
N GLU A 76 -1.67 6.61 -14.97
CA GLU A 76 -2.41 7.85 -14.66
C GLU A 76 -1.87 8.53 -13.39
N GLY A 77 -0.74 8.05 -12.85
CA GLY A 77 -0.08 8.65 -11.71
C GLY A 77 0.59 9.98 -12.06
N PRO A 78 0.94 10.80 -11.06
CA PRO A 78 1.64 12.05 -11.30
C PRO A 78 3.05 11.79 -11.84
N ARG A 79 3.45 12.58 -12.85
CA ARG A 79 4.81 12.58 -13.38
C ARG A 79 5.62 13.66 -12.68
N CYS A 80 6.48 13.24 -11.76
CA CYS A 80 7.28 14.16 -10.96
C CYS A 80 8.52 14.65 -11.71
N ALA A 81 8.94 15.88 -11.40
CA ALA A 81 10.20 16.42 -11.90
C ALA A 81 11.40 15.64 -11.34
N SER A 82 12.58 15.84 -11.93
CA SER A 82 13.81 15.15 -11.51
C SER A 82 14.22 15.42 -10.06
N ASN A 83 13.90 16.62 -9.54
CA ASN A 83 14.12 17.02 -8.16
C ASN A 83 12.95 16.66 -7.22
N GLU A 84 11.95 15.93 -7.71
CA GLU A 84 10.80 15.49 -6.95
C GLU A 84 10.73 13.96 -6.85
N ILE A 85 9.94 13.48 -5.90
CA ILE A 85 9.60 12.08 -5.73
C ILE A 85 8.09 11.96 -5.61
N CYS A 86 7.54 10.90 -6.20
CA CYS A 86 6.13 10.61 -6.02
C CYS A 86 5.90 9.99 -4.63
N GLY A 87 4.93 10.51 -3.90
CA GLY A 87 4.48 9.98 -2.63
C GLY A 87 2.97 10.02 -2.49
N TYR A 88 2.48 9.48 -1.39
CA TYR A 88 1.07 9.32 -1.08
C TYR A 88 0.69 10.30 0.03
N ARG A 89 -0.27 11.19 -0.25
CA ARG A 89 -0.81 12.16 0.70
C ARG A 89 -2.19 11.71 1.16
N ARG A 90 -2.39 11.60 2.47
CA ARG A 90 -3.68 11.17 3.05
C ARG A 90 -4.81 12.14 2.71
N THR A 91 -5.94 11.61 2.25
CA THR A 91 -7.13 12.40 1.88
C THR A 91 -7.99 12.78 3.09
N GLY A 92 -7.94 12.01 4.18
CA GLY A 92 -8.92 12.15 5.26
C GLY A 92 -9.71 10.89 5.52
N ILE A 93 -9.86 10.05 4.48
CA ILE A 93 -10.66 8.84 4.52
C ILE A 93 -9.97 7.77 5.36
N THR A 94 -10.72 7.14 6.25
CA THR A 94 -10.25 6.04 7.10
C THR A 94 -10.47 4.71 6.38
N CYS A 95 -9.40 3.94 6.22
CA CYS A 95 -9.51 2.57 5.75
C CYS A 95 -9.90 1.65 6.90
N ILE A 96 -11.04 0.97 6.78
CA ILE A 96 -11.46 -0.05 7.75
C ILE A 96 -11.08 -1.45 7.28
N LYS A 97 -10.96 -1.64 5.96
CA LYS A 97 -10.60 -2.90 5.32
C LYS A 97 -9.75 -2.63 4.06
N CYS A 98 -8.62 -3.31 3.95
CA CYS A 98 -7.83 -3.31 2.72
C CYS A 98 -8.55 -4.12 1.61
N PRO A 99 -8.44 -3.71 0.33
CA PRO A 99 -7.56 -2.65 -0.17
C PRO A 99 -8.13 -1.22 0.04
N CYS A 100 -7.27 -0.27 0.43
CA CYS A 100 -7.66 1.06 0.90
C CYS A 100 -7.81 2.10 -0.23
N TYR A 101 -8.83 1.98 -1.07
CA TYR A 101 -9.07 2.92 -2.17
C TYR A 101 -9.45 4.32 -1.68
N GLY A 102 -8.81 5.33 -2.27
CA GLY A 102 -9.11 6.75 -2.03
C GLY A 102 -8.59 7.31 -0.71
N THR A 103 -7.89 6.51 0.12
CA THR A 103 -7.34 7.02 1.39
C THR A 103 -6.13 7.91 1.19
N ASP A 104 -5.48 7.77 0.04
CA ASP A 104 -4.31 8.51 -0.33
C ASP A 104 -4.43 9.04 -1.75
N GLN A 105 -3.75 10.15 -2.02
CA GLN A 105 -3.58 10.73 -3.34
C GLN A 105 -2.09 10.69 -3.68
N ALA A 106 -1.75 10.17 -4.87
CA ALA A 106 -0.40 10.27 -5.37
C ALA A 106 -0.09 11.73 -5.72
N VAL A 107 1.00 12.26 -5.17
CA VAL A 107 1.44 13.64 -5.37
C VAL A 107 2.96 13.68 -5.51
N CYS A 108 3.46 14.69 -6.21
CA CYS A 108 4.89 14.97 -6.24
C CYS A 108 5.27 15.85 -5.06
N VAL A 109 6.37 15.49 -4.41
CA VAL A 109 6.97 16.29 -3.33
C VAL A 109 8.46 16.51 -3.63
N PRO A 110 9.03 17.66 -3.24
CA PRO A 110 10.46 17.89 -3.39
C PRO A 110 11.27 16.79 -2.71
N ARG A 111 12.35 16.33 -3.36
CA ARG A 111 13.30 15.41 -2.74
C ARG A 111 14.01 16.10 -1.59
N ASP A 112 14.11 15.40 -0.48
CA ASP A 112 14.97 15.79 0.62
C ASP A 112 16.32 15.06 0.47
N PRO A 113 17.43 15.77 0.19
CA PRO A 113 18.74 15.16 0.00
C PRO A 113 19.28 14.50 1.27
N GLN A 114 18.75 14.85 2.46
CA GLN A 114 19.09 14.20 3.72
C GLN A 114 18.22 12.95 3.98
N LYS A 115 17.16 12.74 3.18
CA LYS A 115 16.19 11.66 3.36
C LYS A 115 15.95 10.89 2.05
N VAL A 116 16.88 9.99 1.77
CA VAL A 116 16.82 9.09 0.62
C VAL A 116 16.01 7.84 0.99
N CYS A 117 14.81 7.71 0.45
CA CYS A 117 14.03 6.47 0.57
C CYS A 117 14.63 5.36 -0.31
N HIS A 118 14.55 4.12 0.15
CA HIS A 118 14.82 2.96 -0.69
C HIS A 118 13.89 2.98 -1.92
N PRO A 119 14.32 2.55 -3.12
CA PRO A 119 13.50 2.61 -4.33
C PRO A 119 12.14 1.89 -4.24
N SER A 120 12.03 0.85 -3.40
CA SER A 120 10.79 0.11 -3.14
C SER A 120 10.03 0.60 -1.90
N ALA A 121 10.54 1.59 -1.17
CA ALA A 121 9.87 2.14 -0.02
C ALA A 121 8.69 3.01 -0.45
N MET A 122 7.60 2.91 0.29
CA MET A 122 6.45 3.78 0.07
C MET A 122 6.71 5.14 0.70
N VAL A 123 6.56 6.22 -0.07
CA VAL A 123 6.74 7.59 0.42
C VAL A 123 5.39 8.11 0.92
N GLN A 124 5.25 8.38 2.22
CA GLN A 124 4.05 9.01 2.77
C GLN A 124 4.32 10.50 3.03
N VAL A 125 3.52 11.37 2.44
CA VAL A 125 3.59 12.82 2.63
C VAL A 125 2.90 13.20 3.94
N GLU A 126 3.56 14.02 4.76
CA GLU A 126 3.01 14.47 6.03
C GLU A 126 1.87 15.48 5.83
N ARG A 127 0.82 15.37 6.65
CA ARG A 127 -0.47 16.07 6.48
C ARG A 127 -0.41 17.59 6.63
N ARG A 128 0.71 18.17 7.05
CA ARG A 128 0.81 19.60 7.40
C ARG A 128 1.93 20.27 6.60
N GLY A 129 1.56 20.93 5.50
CA GLY A 129 2.09 22.22 5.03
C GLY A 129 3.59 22.45 4.80
N SER A 130 4.49 21.51 5.10
CA SER A 130 5.94 21.72 4.99
C SER A 130 6.58 20.46 4.43
N THR A 131 7.02 20.53 3.16
CA THR A 131 8.18 19.85 2.51
C THR A 131 8.72 18.53 3.09
N GLY A 132 7.87 17.67 3.64
CA GLY A 132 8.27 16.52 4.42
C GLY A 132 7.50 15.26 4.03
N TYR A 133 8.25 14.17 3.91
CA TYR A 133 7.70 12.83 3.73
C TYR A 133 8.43 11.86 4.64
N VAL A 134 7.81 10.71 4.90
CA VAL A 134 8.45 9.58 5.60
C VAL A 134 8.53 8.39 4.65
N CYS A 135 9.66 7.69 4.69
CA CYS A 135 9.83 6.42 4.00
C CYS A 135 9.18 5.34 4.87
N LYS A 136 8.07 4.78 4.40
CA LYS A 136 7.40 3.65 5.04
C LYS A 136 8.04 2.36 4.57
N GLN A 137 8.87 1.79 5.45
CA GLN A 137 9.43 0.47 5.29
C GLN A 137 8.35 -0.58 5.56
N CYS A 138 8.38 -1.67 4.80
CA CYS A 138 7.50 -2.84 4.92
C CYS A 138 5.98 -2.56 4.79
N ALA A 139 5.58 -1.40 4.26
CA ALA A 139 4.17 -1.12 4.02
C ALA A 139 3.61 -1.94 2.85
N SER A 140 2.38 -2.42 3.00
CA SER A 140 1.68 -3.14 1.93
C SER A 140 1.26 -2.18 0.81
N HIS A 141 1.35 -2.63 -0.43
CA HIS A 141 0.82 -1.95 -1.62
C HIS A 141 -0.69 -1.68 -1.53
N ALA A 142 -1.42 -2.46 -0.74
CA ALA A 142 -2.85 -2.26 -0.51
C ALA A 142 -3.17 -1.11 0.48
N SER A 143 -2.15 -0.49 1.09
CA SER A 143 -2.34 0.51 2.15
C SER A 143 -2.51 1.95 1.66
N VAL A 144 -2.20 2.24 0.39
CA VAL A 144 -2.20 3.60 -0.18
C VAL A 144 -2.82 3.65 -1.58
N LEU A 145 -3.99 3.04 -1.73
CA LEU A 145 -4.62 3.01 -3.04
C LEU A 145 -5.27 4.35 -3.33
N THR A 146 -4.88 4.91 -4.47
CA THR A 146 -5.49 6.10 -5.03
C THR A 146 -6.78 5.69 -5.69
N ALA A 147 -7.87 6.39 -5.39
CA ALA A 147 -9.06 6.30 -6.23
C ALA A 147 -8.83 7.27 -7.39
N GLY A 148 -8.90 6.79 -8.63
CA GLY A 148 -9.11 7.70 -9.74
C GLY A 148 -10.36 8.51 -9.46
N SER A 149 -10.29 9.82 -9.69
CA SER A 149 -11.48 10.65 -9.70
C SER A 149 -12.36 10.26 -10.89
N ARG A 150 -13.00 9.09 -10.83
CA ARG A 150 -14.38 9.00 -11.29
C ARG A 150 -15.16 9.79 -10.26
N GLN A 151 -15.40 11.06 -10.57
CA GLN A 151 -16.53 11.76 -9.96
C GLN A 151 -17.71 10.78 -9.96
N PRO A 152 -18.48 10.68 -8.86
CA PRO A 152 -19.79 10.05 -8.97
C PRO A 152 -20.52 10.83 -10.06
N THR A 153 -20.73 10.20 -11.21
CA THR A 153 -21.72 10.67 -12.16
C THR A 153 -23.05 10.45 -11.46
N ASP A 154 -23.77 11.53 -11.22
CA ASP A 154 -25.16 11.55 -10.73
C ASP A 154 -26.04 10.52 -11.44
#